data_AF-A0A3B7C839-F1
#
_entry.id   AF-A0A3B7C839-F1
#
_cell.length_a   1.000
_cell.length_b   1.000
_cell.length_c   1.000
_cell.angle_alpha   90.00
_cell.angle_beta   90.00
_cell.angle_gamma   90.00
#
_symmetry.space_group_name_H-M   'P 1'
#
loop_
_entity.id
_entity.type
_entity.pdbx_description
1 polymer ?
#
loop_
_entity_poly.entity_id
_entity_poly.type
_entity_poly.pdbx_seq_one_letter_code
_entity_poly.pdbx_strand_id
1 'polypeptide(L)'
;MGKILSFLFGIKESKFEITKKELEDITNNSSNKKSKQEENTINVDTTPFFKDSFSALSDTIFKEATEKFKINRYNYWAPKFTSLKSYKFLSEQQVSFKRDFLYWISNEIIKLETTPEASVHKLKSQYLNEILNLLLRSNLHFKEKDFKYFMNLWVEYPTYVTIGSITSRLRAKSKKDDISEEFYNYLKIFLKSPRFNNHFYSYYKTARNTIQKILHTYTTDKDENHPLFLLVSDPFADYINKFLKNSNQKEQDAYCIIFKTFETNKEFYNPFKLLVLVEKYIDIIGKDTYKKQVINFIKKASIFKPKMSNLRVEKVTYNTGREIRYNCQYIKKENISILKSMILSIATFNNKKNAIPHLLKITTRSFSNANALRLGETSQSLGKLCIYTLAFQYDQKGKDELKRLYQETTYKGIKKEILEYSKMLEEHNGVGLI
;
A
#
# COMPACT_ATOMS: atom_id res chain seq x y z
N MET A 1 -27.82 -22.55 27.84
CA MET A 1 -26.97 -22.49 26.63
C MET A 1 -26.68 -21.08 26.10
N GLY A 2 -27.59 -20.10 26.22
CA GLY A 2 -27.40 -18.75 25.63
C GLY A 2 -26.23 -17.91 26.19
N LYS A 3 -25.88 -18.03 27.48
CA LYS A 3 -24.80 -17.23 28.10
C LYS A 3 -23.37 -17.67 27.73
N ILE A 4 -23.18 -18.94 27.37
CA ILE A 4 -21.87 -19.50 27.00
C ILE A 4 -21.54 -19.14 25.54
N LEU A 5 -22.55 -19.16 24.66
CA LEU A 5 -22.40 -18.76 23.26
C LEU A 5 -22.19 -17.25 23.09
N SER A 6 -22.85 -16.41 23.92
CA SER A 6 -22.61 -14.95 23.91
C SER A 6 -21.20 -14.57 24.37
N PHE A 7 -20.61 -15.36 25.30
CA PHE A 7 -19.26 -15.11 25.81
C PHE A 7 -18.16 -15.62 24.85
N LEU A 8 -18.38 -16.75 24.17
CA LEU A 8 -17.41 -17.34 23.24
C LEU A 8 -17.43 -16.73 21.83
N PHE A 9 -18.60 -16.25 21.35
CA PHE A 9 -18.75 -15.80 19.96
C PHE A 9 -19.20 -14.34 19.81
N GLY A 10 -19.50 -13.62 20.90
CA GLY A 10 -19.85 -12.19 20.85
C GLY A 10 -21.10 -11.86 20.03
N ILE A 11 -21.96 -12.83 19.76
CA ILE A 11 -23.20 -12.63 19.01
C ILE A 11 -24.21 -11.98 19.97
N LYS A 12 -24.45 -10.68 19.78
CA LYS A 12 -25.65 -10.00 20.31
C LYS A 12 -26.76 -10.13 19.26
N GLU A 13 -27.97 -10.42 19.70
CA GLU A 13 -29.17 -10.33 18.85
C GLU A 13 -29.24 -8.93 18.20
N SER A 14 -29.48 -8.92 16.89
CA SER A 14 -29.71 -7.70 16.12
C SER A 14 -30.95 -6.99 16.64
N LYS A 15 -30.82 -5.70 17.00
CA LYS A 15 -31.95 -4.83 17.36
C LYS A 15 -32.52 -4.07 16.15
N PHE A 16 -32.24 -4.53 14.94
CA PHE A 16 -32.64 -3.80 13.74
C PHE A 16 -34.04 -4.21 13.30
N GLU A 17 -35.03 -3.35 13.55
CA GLU A 17 -36.37 -3.42 12.96
C GLU A 17 -36.56 -2.23 12.02
N ILE A 18 -36.89 -2.50 10.76
CA ILE A 18 -37.29 -1.47 9.80
C ILE A 18 -38.70 -1.02 10.16
N THR A 19 -38.87 0.29 10.34
CA THR A 19 -40.19 0.84 10.67
C THR A 19 -41.07 0.90 9.42
N LYS A 20 -42.39 0.75 9.58
CA LYS A 20 -43.34 0.82 8.45
C LYS A 20 -43.19 2.11 7.62
N LYS A 21 -42.78 3.20 8.26
CA LYS A 21 -42.54 4.50 7.61
C LYS A 21 -41.33 4.46 6.66
N GLU A 22 -40.26 3.76 7.03
CA GLU A 22 -39.09 3.55 6.16
C GLU A 22 -39.43 2.66 4.95
N LEU A 23 -40.41 1.75 5.10
CA LEU A 23 -40.93 0.91 4.02
C LEU A 23 -41.79 1.72 3.02
N GLU A 24 -42.56 2.70 3.49
CA GLU A 24 -43.36 3.60 2.66
C GLU A 24 -42.50 4.62 1.88
N ASP A 25 -41.41 5.12 2.48
CA ASP A 25 -40.47 6.04 1.81
C ASP A 25 -39.68 5.37 0.67
N ILE A 26 -39.47 4.05 0.76
CA ILE A 26 -38.83 3.24 -0.30
C ILE A 26 -39.80 3.00 -1.47
N THR A 27 -41.09 2.83 -1.18
CA THR A 27 -42.11 2.55 -2.21
C THR A 27 -42.59 3.80 -2.94
N ASN A 28 -42.59 4.98 -2.29
CA ASN A 28 -43.04 6.22 -2.91
C ASN A 28 -41.97 6.94 -3.76
N ASN A 29 -40.68 6.65 -3.54
CA ASN A 29 -39.60 7.26 -4.33
C ASN A 29 -39.36 6.60 -5.71
N SER A 30 -39.96 5.44 -5.98
CA SER A 30 -39.81 4.72 -7.25
C SER A 30 -40.82 5.17 -8.33
N SER A 31 -41.88 5.89 -7.97
CA SER A 31 -42.97 6.27 -8.88
C SER A 31 -42.86 7.68 -9.48
N ASN A 32 -41.99 8.56 -8.98
CA ASN A 32 -41.88 9.93 -9.49
C ASN A 32 -40.42 10.36 -9.77
N LYS A 33 -39.90 9.97 -10.95
CA LYS A 33 -38.86 10.74 -11.66
C LYS A 33 -38.80 10.32 -13.14
N LYS A 34 -39.69 10.90 -13.96
CA LYS A 34 -39.44 11.08 -15.40
C LYS A 34 -38.36 12.15 -15.55
N SER A 35 -37.13 11.74 -15.84
CA SER A 35 -36.09 12.64 -16.36
C SER A 35 -35.69 12.19 -17.76
N LYS A 36 -35.67 13.17 -18.67
CA LYS A 36 -35.49 13.11 -20.13
C LYS A 36 -34.44 12.10 -20.60
N GLN A 37 -34.84 11.29 -21.58
CA GLN A 37 -33.98 10.45 -22.40
C GLN A 37 -33.15 11.34 -23.34
N GLU A 38 -31.83 11.15 -23.34
CA GLU A 38 -31.03 11.35 -24.54
C GLU A 38 -30.96 9.99 -25.25
N GLU A 39 -31.45 9.98 -26.48
CA GLU A 39 -31.40 8.85 -27.40
C GLU A 39 -29.95 8.58 -27.80
N ASN A 40 -29.52 7.34 -27.63
CA ASN A 40 -28.62 6.71 -28.58
C ASN A 40 -29.06 5.26 -28.71
N THR A 41 -29.85 5.03 -29.76
CA THR A 41 -30.26 3.72 -30.25
C THR A 41 -29.05 2.90 -30.66
N ILE A 42 -28.88 1.75 -30.00
CA ILE A 42 -28.36 0.54 -30.67
C ILE A 42 -29.43 -0.53 -30.48
N ASN A 43 -30.06 -0.88 -31.59
CA ASN A 43 -31.02 -1.96 -31.70
C ASN A 43 -30.24 -3.25 -31.95
N VAL A 44 -30.23 -4.18 -30.99
CA VAL A 44 -30.00 -5.61 -31.28
C VAL A 44 -31.01 -6.41 -30.48
N ASP A 45 -31.96 -6.95 -31.24
CA ASP A 45 -33.08 -7.78 -30.86
C ASP A 45 -32.60 -9.18 -30.42
N THR A 46 -31.96 -9.24 -29.25
CA THR A 46 -31.65 -10.49 -28.53
C THR A 46 -31.72 -10.26 -27.02
N THR A 47 -32.83 -9.72 -26.53
CA THR A 47 -33.06 -9.66 -25.07
C THR A 47 -34.05 -10.78 -24.72
N PRO A 48 -33.62 -12.04 -24.46
CA PRO A 48 -34.53 -12.97 -23.82
C PRO A 48 -34.88 -12.36 -22.47
N PHE A 49 -36.17 -12.25 -22.16
CA PHE A 49 -36.87 -12.63 -20.91
C PHE A 49 -36.15 -12.57 -19.54
N PHE A 50 -35.04 -11.86 -19.38
CA PHE A 50 -34.26 -11.81 -18.13
C PHE A 50 -34.50 -10.52 -17.35
N LYS A 51 -35.20 -9.55 -17.96
CA LYS A 51 -35.47 -8.25 -17.32
C LYS A 51 -36.25 -8.43 -16.00
N ASP A 52 -37.02 -9.51 -15.88
CA ASP A 52 -37.87 -9.78 -14.71
C ASP A 52 -37.39 -10.95 -13.83
N SER A 53 -36.23 -11.56 -14.10
CA SER A 53 -35.69 -12.58 -13.19
C SER A 53 -34.17 -12.67 -13.26
N PHE A 54 -33.49 -11.90 -12.40
CA PHE A 54 -32.07 -12.09 -12.09
C PHE A 54 -31.75 -13.54 -11.67
N SER A 55 -32.72 -14.25 -11.08
CA SER A 55 -32.61 -15.69 -10.80
C SER A 55 -32.43 -16.51 -12.07
N ALA A 56 -33.24 -16.29 -13.10
CA ALA A 56 -33.14 -17.02 -14.36
C ALA A 56 -31.79 -16.78 -15.06
N LEU A 57 -31.27 -15.54 -15.02
CA LEU A 57 -29.95 -15.21 -15.56
C LEU A 57 -28.84 -15.92 -14.77
N SER A 58 -28.89 -15.88 -13.44
CA SER A 58 -27.96 -16.59 -12.56
C SER A 58 -27.97 -18.09 -12.82
N ASP A 59 -29.15 -18.72 -12.89
CA ASP A 59 -29.28 -20.15 -13.12
C ASP A 59 -28.81 -20.55 -14.53
N THR A 60 -29.00 -19.68 -15.53
CA THR A 60 -28.47 -19.88 -16.89
C THR A 60 -26.95 -19.87 -16.91
N ILE A 61 -26.32 -18.88 -16.26
CA ILE A 61 -24.85 -18.81 -16.14
C ILE A 61 -24.33 -20.03 -15.39
N PHE A 62 -25.00 -20.45 -14.32
CA PHE A 62 -24.60 -21.62 -13.54
C PHE A 62 -24.70 -22.93 -14.35
N LYS A 63 -25.79 -23.14 -15.11
CA LYS A 63 -25.94 -24.29 -15.99
C LYS A 63 -24.86 -24.33 -17.07
N GLU A 64 -24.64 -23.22 -17.77
CA GLU A 64 -23.61 -23.14 -18.82
C GLU A 64 -22.20 -23.42 -18.25
N ALA A 65 -21.90 -22.87 -17.07
CA ALA A 65 -20.64 -23.12 -16.38
C ALA A 65 -20.46 -24.61 -16.02
N THR A 66 -21.53 -25.24 -15.52
CA THR A 66 -21.52 -26.65 -15.10
C THR A 66 -21.35 -27.58 -16.30
N GLU A 67 -22.07 -27.33 -17.40
CA GLU A 67 -21.97 -28.10 -18.64
C GLU A 67 -20.60 -27.95 -19.32
N LYS A 68 -20.09 -26.71 -19.42
CA LYS A 68 -18.84 -26.41 -20.13
C LYS A 68 -17.59 -26.83 -19.36
N PHE A 69 -17.58 -26.65 -18.04
CA PHE A 69 -16.39 -26.88 -17.20
C PHE A 69 -16.48 -28.11 -16.31
N LYS A 70 -17.60 -28.87 -16.36
CA LYS A 70 -17.86 -30.03 -15.50
C LYS A 70 -17.62 -29.70 -14.02
N ILE A 71 -18.20 -28.59 -13.58
CA ILE A 71 -18.01 -28.05 -12.23
C ILE A 71 -18.58 -29.03 -11.21
N ASN A 72 -17.79 -29.33 -10.19
CA ASN A 72 -18.16 -30.06 -8.99
C ASN A 72 -17.52 -29.40 -7.76
N ARG A 73 -17.75 -29.97 -6.59
CA ARG A 73 -17.26 -29.45 -5.30
C ARG A 73 -15.73 -29.29 -5.22
N TYR A 74 -14.96 -29.98 -6.05
CA TYR A 74 -13.50 -30.02 -6.00
C TYR A 74 -12.79 -29.17 -7.06
N ASN A 75 -13.49 -28.70 -8.11
CA ASN A 75 -12.89 -27.93 -9.22
C ASN A 75 -13.62 -26.60 -9.52
N TYR A 76 -14.41 -26.07 -8.58
CA TYR A 76 -15.23 -24.88 -8.77
C TYR A 76 -14.46 -23.55 -8.99
N TRP A 77 -13.16 -23.49 -8.69
CA TRP A 77 -12.30 -22.33 -9.00
C TRP A 77 -11.68 -22.37 -10.41
N ALA A 78 -11.78 -23.50 -11.12
CA ALA A 78 -11.25 -23.68 -12.46
C ALA A 78 -11.99 -22.93 -13.60
N PRO A 79 -13.30 -22.63 -13.51
CA PRO A 79 -14.04 -22.00 -14.59
C PRO A 79 -13.57 -20.58 -14.91
N LYS A 80 -13.25 -20.33 -16.18
CA LYS A 80 -13.13 -18.96 -16.71
C LYS A 80 -14.53 -18.45 -17.05
N PHE A 81 -15.25 -17.93 -16.06
CA PHE A 81 -16.62 -17.40 -16.23
C PHE A 81 -16.71 -16.32 -17.32
N THR A 82 -15.64 -15.56 -17.55
CA THR A 82 -15.54 -14.58 -18.65
C THR A 82 -15.70 -15.17 -20.04
N SER A 83 -15.56 -16.49 -20.21
CA SER A 83 -15.73 -17.19 -21.50
C SER A 83 -17.14 -17.75 -21.72
N LEU A 84 -18.05 -17.59 -20.77
CA LEU A 84 -19.45 -18.04 -20.88
C LEU A 84 -20.26 -17.01 -21.66
N LYS A 85 -21.11 -17.46 -22.59
CA LYS A 85 -21.98 -16.60 -23.39
C LYS A 85 -22.96 -15.84 -22.50
N SER A 86 -23.54 -16.53 -21.52
CA SER A 86 -24.48 -15.97 -20.54
C SER A 86 -23.83 -14.91 -19.63
N TYR A 87 -22.57 -15.12 -19.20
CA TYR A 87 -21.84 -14.10 -18.45
C TYR A 87 -21.43 -12.91 -19.34
N LYS A 88 -21.06 -13.17 -20.60
CA LYS A 88 -20.74 -12.12 -21.56
C LYS A 88 -21.95 -11.19 -21.76
N PHE A 89 -23.14 -11.76 -21.93
CA PHE A 89 -24.40 -11.01 -21.96
C PHE A 89 -24.55 -10.09 -20.74
N LEU A 90 -24.38 -10.62 -19.53
CA LEU A 90 -24.42 -9.83 -18.29
C LEU A 90 -23.36 -8.72 -18.27
N SER A 91 -22.13 -9.00 -18.72
CA SER A 91 -21.03 -8.04 -18.70
C SER A 91 -21.22 -6.87 -19.68
N GLU A 92 -21.93 -7.10 -20.78
CA GLU A 92 -22.25 -6.13 -21.83
C GLU A 92 -23.49 -5.29 -21.50
N GLN A 93 -24.29 -5.68 -20.50
CA GLN A 93 -25.42 -4.87 -20.04
C GLN A 93 -25.00 -3.48 -19.53
N GLN A 94 -25.97 -2.57 -19.52
CA GLN A 94 -25.82 -1.22 -18.95
C GLN A 94 -25.37 -1.25 -17.48
N VAL A 95 -24.68 -0.19 -17.05
CA VAL A 95 -24.09 -0.08 -15.70
C VAL A 95 -25.14 -0.22 -14.60
N SER A 96 -26.34 0.36 -14.77
CA SER A 96 -27.45 0.24 -13.82
C SER A 96 -27.87 -1.22 -13.61
N PHE A 97 -28.13 -1.94 -14.70
CA PHE A 97 -28.51 -3.36 -14.66
C PHE A 97 -27.45 -4.21 -13.94
N LYS A 98 -26.16 -4.00 -14.25
CA LYS A 98 -25.07 -4.72 -13.59
C LYS A 98 -24.99 -4.42 -12.10
N ARG A 99 -25.29 -3.20 -11.68
CA ARG A 99 -25.36 -2.83 -10.25
C ARG A 99 -26.55 -3.49 -9.57
N ASP A 100 -27.73 -3.44 -10.17
CA ASP A 100 -28.94 -4.05 -9.60
C ASP A 100 -28.76 -5.57 -9.45
N PHE A 101 -28.17 -6.22 -10.45
CA PHE A 101 -27.79 -7.62 -10.38
C PHE A 101 -26.76 -7.91 -9.27
N LEU A 102 -25.78 -7.00 -9.07
CA LEU A 102 -24.79 -7.11 -8.00
C LEU A 102 -25.42 -7.06 -6.60
N TYR A 103 -26.38 -6.15 -6.40
CA TYR A 103 -27.17 -6.06 -5.16
C TYR A 103 -28.02 -7.31 -4.96
N TRP A 104 -28.67 -7.79 -6.01
CA TRP A 104 -29.45 -9.02 -5.96
C TRP A 104 -28.59 -10.22 -5.57
N ILE A 105 -27.44 -10.44 -6.20
CA ILE A 105 -26.51 -11.53 -5.82
C ILE A 105 -26.10 -11.43 -4.36
N SER A 106 -25.83 -10.21 -3.87
CA SER A 106 -25.46 -9.99 -2.48
C SER A 106 -26.57 -10.39 -1.51
N ASN A 107 -27.83 -10.07 -1.84
CA ASN A 107 -28.99 -10.49 -1.05
C ASN A 107 -29.21 -11.99 -1.10
N GLU A 108 -28.98 -12.64 -2.25
CA GLU A 108 -29.05 -14.09 -2.36
C GLU A 108 -27.97 -14.78 -1.52
N ILE A 109 -26.74 -14.24 -1.47
CA ILE A 109 -25.69 -14.74 -0.58
C ILE A 109 -26.14 -14.63 0.89
N ILE A 110 -26.70 -13.48 1.30
CA ILE A 110 -27.21 -13.31 2.67
C ILE A 110 -28.28 -14.37 2.99
N LYS A 111 -29.27 -14.55 2.11
CA LYS A 111 -30.34 -15.55 2.29
C LYS A 111 -29.78 -16.96 2.45
N LEU A 112 -28.81 -17.33 1.61
CA LEU A 112 -28.17 -18.64 1.65
C LEU A 112 -27.40 -18.87 2.97
N GLU A 113 -26.80 -17.83 3.55
CA GLU A 113 -26.08 -17.92 4.83
C GLU A 113 -27.02 -17.98 6.04
N THR A 114 -28.19 -17.35 5.96
CA THR A 114 -29.17 -17.33 7.06
C THR A 114 -30.10 -18.54 7.06
N THR A 115 -30.11 -19.36 6.00
CA THR A 115 -31.01 -20.51 5.87
C THR A 115 -30.32 -21.80 6.35
N PRO A 116 -30.90 -22.54 7.32
CA PRO A 116 -30.29 -23.74 7.88
C PRO A 116 -30.53 -24.98 6.99
N GLU A 117 -29.93 -25.08 5.80
CA GLU A 117 -30.05 -26.29 4.95
C GLU A 117 -28.86 -26.57 4.01
N ALA A 118 -28.82 -27.80 3.49
CA ALA A 118 -27.66 -28.64 3.16
C ALA A 118 -26.71 -28.22 2.01
N SER A 119 -25.61 -28.97 1.91
CA SER A 119 -24.45 -28.91 0.98
C SER A 119 -24.66 -28.41 -0.47
N VAL A 120 -25.87 -28.49 -1.03
CA VAL A 120 -26.25 -27.96 -2.35
C VAL A 120 -26.18 -26.42 -2.40
N HIS A 121 -26.55 -25.75 -1.31
CA HIS A 121 -26.44 -24.28 -1.19
C HIS A 121 -24.99 -23.80 -1.23
N LYS A 122 -24.03 -24.65 -0.83
CA LYS A 122 -22.61 -24.30 -0.77
C LYS A 122 -22.00 -24.12 -2.17
N LEU A 123 -22.37 -24.95 -3.15
CA LEU A 123 -21.88 -24.82 -4.53
C LEU A 123 -22.48 -23.59 -5.23
N LYS A 124 -23.80 -23.36 -5.05
CA LYS A 124 -24.47 -22.16 -5.59
C LYS A 124 -23.91 -20.88 -4.96
N SER A 125 -23.67 -20.87 -3.65
CA SER A 125 -23.07 -19.73 -2.94
C SER A 125 -21.63 -19.43 -3.41
N GLN A 126 -20.80 -20.47 -3.59
CA GLN A 126 -19.44 -20.32 -4.15
C GLN A 126 -19.44 -19.79 -5.58
N TYR A 127 -20.37 -20.23 -6.41
CA TYR A 127 -20.57 -19.70 -7.76
C TYR A 127 -20.97 -18.21 -7.73
N LEU A 128 -21.96 -17.85 -6.91
CA LEU A 128 -22.44 -16.48 -6.75
C LEU A 128 -21.31 -15.55 -6.30
N ASN A 129 -20.39 -16.04 -5.45
CA ASN A 129 -19.20 -15.28 -5.05
C ASN A 129 -18.29 -14.93 -6.22
N GLU A 130 -18.03 -15.88 -7.11
CA GLU A 130 -17.13 -15.61 -8.22
C GLU A 130 -17.73 -14.57 -9.17
N ILE A 131 -19.04 -14.69 -9.47
CA ILE A 131 -19.75 -13.70 -10.26
C ILE A 131 -19.77 -12.33 -9.57
N LEU A 132 -20.06 -12.28 -8.27
CA LEU A 132 -20.03 -11.04 -7.47
C LEU A 132 -18.66 -10.36 -7.57
N ASN A 133 -17.58 -11.12 -7.35
CA ASN A 133 -16.23 -10.58 -7.35
C ASN A 133 -15.76 -10.14 -8.75
N LEU A 134 -16.17 -10.84 -9.81
CA LEU A 134 -15.90 -10.44 -11.19
C LEU A 134 -16.62 -9.14 -11.55
N LEU A 135 -17.89 -9.00 -11.16
CA LEU A 135 -18.66 -7.78 -11.38
C LEU A 135 -18.15 -6.61 -10.54
N LEU A 136 -17.72 -6.83 -9.29
CA LEU A 136 -17.05 -5.81 -8.46
C LEU A 136 -15.75 -5.29 -9.12
N ARG A 137 -15.10 -6.11 -9.94
CA ARG A 137 -13.94 -5.69 -10.75
C ARG A 137 -14.33 -4.98 -12.04
N SER A 138 -15.59 -4.82 -12.39
CA SER A 138 -16.02 -4.05 -13.56
C SER A 138 -16.18 -2.55 -13.21
N ASN A 139 -16.19 -1.67 -14.23
CA ASN A 139 -16.37 -0.23 -14.00
C ASN A 139 -17.85 0.10 -13.83
N LEU A 140 -18.35 0.05 -12.60
CA LEU A 140 -19.77 0.24 -12.27
C LEU A 140 -20.13 1.64 -11.76
N HIS A 141 -19.20 2.60 -11.75
CA HIS A 141 -19.44 3.97 -11.25
C HIS A 141 -20.12 3.99 -9.87
N PHE A 142 -19.53 3.28 -8.91
CA PHE A 142 -20.04 3.22 -7.55
C PHE A 142 -20.11 4.60 -6.90
N LYS A 143 -21.23 4.84 -6.22
CA LYS A 143 -21.46 5.94 -5.29
C LYS A 143 -21.08 5.48 -3.88
N GLU A 144 -20.96 6.42 -2.96
CA GLU A 144 -20.57 6.16 -1.57
C GLU A 144 -21.49 5.16 -0.86
N LYS A 145 -22.80 5.23 -1.14
CA LYS A 145 -23.78 4.25 -0.63
C LYS A 145 -23.46 2.81 -1.06
N ASP A 146 -22.95 2.63 -2.27
CA ASP A 146 -22.58 1.30 -2.78
C ASP A 146 -21.36 0.78 -2.01
N PHE A 147 -20.36 1.64 -1.77
CA PHE A 147 -19.20 1.27 -0.97
C PHE A 147 -19.58 0.91 0.47
N LYS A 148 -20.42 1.70 1.13
CA LYS A 148 -20.94 1.41 2.47
C LYS A 148 -21.61 0.03 2.50
N TYR A 149 -22.46 -0.26 1.51
CA TYR A 149 -23.14 -1.55 1.39
C TYR A 149 -22.15 -2.72 1.28
N PHE A 150 -21.24 -2.70 0.29
CA PHE A 150 -20.33 -3.83 0.07
C PHE A 150 -19.27 -3.98 1.18
N MET A 151 -18.88 -2.88 1.81
CA MET A 151 -17.98 -2.93 2.98
C MET A 151 -18.68 -3.54 4.19
N ASN A 152 -19.94 -3.20 4.45
CA ASN A 152 -20.73 -3.84 5.51
C ASN A 152 -20.96 -5.32 5.21
N LEU A 153 -21.32 -5.65 3.97
CA LEU A 153 -21.44 -7.04 3.51
C LEU A 153 -20.14 -7.82 3.73
N TRP A 154 -18.99 -7.20 3.45
CA TRP A 154 -17.69 -7.82 3.70
C TRP A 154 -17.42 -8.03 5.20
N VAL A 155 -17.81 -7.09 6.06
CA VAL A 155 -17.65 -7.23 7.52
C VAL A 155 -18.46 -8.42 8.02
N GLU A 156 -19.68 -8.62 7.54
CA GLU A 156 -20.53 -9.74 7.95
C GLU A 156 -20.16 -11.07 7.29
N TYR A 157 -19.77 -11.04 6.01
CA TYR A 157 -19.54 -12.22 5.17
C TYR A 157 -18.20 -12.15 4.42
N PRO A 158 -17.05 -12.13 5.15
CA PRO A 158 -15.74 -11.82 4.57
C PRO A 158 -15.21 -12.87 3.57
N THR A 159 -15.76 -14.09 3.58
CA THR A 159 -15.42 -15.18 2.67
C THR A 159 -16.05 -15.06 1.29
N TYR A 160 -17.11 -14.26 1.16
CA TYR A 160 -17.93 -14.17 -0.06
C TYR A 160 -17.53 -12.97 -0.94
N VAL A 161 -17.06 -11.89 -0.31
CA VAL A 161 -16.65 -10.66 -0.99
C VAL A 161 -15.15 -10.43 -0.82
N THR A 162 -14.44 -10.10 -1.90
CA THR A 162 -13.03 -9.68 -1.78
C THR A 162 -12.91 -8.18 -1.51
N ILE A 163 -12.43 -7.84 -0.31
CA ILE A 163 -12.13 -6.45 0.07
C ILE A 163 -11.15 -5.75 -0.89
N GLY A 164 -10.27 -6.51 -1.54
CA GLY A 164 -9.37 -6.01 -2.57
C GLY A 164 -10.11 -5.42 -3.78
N SER A 165 -11.20 -6.05 -4.20
CA SER A 165 -12.03 -5.58 -5.32
C SER A 165 -12.76 -4.29 -4.95
N ILE A 166 -13.33 -4.23 -3.73
CA ILE A 166 -13.99 -3.02 -3.20
C ILE A 166 -12.99 -1.86 -3.10
N THR A 167 -11.83 -2.07 -2.47
CA THR A 167 -10.85 -0.99 -2.23
C THR A 167 -10.16 -0.51 -3.51
N SER A 168 -9.99 -1.38 -4.51
CA SER A 168 -9.54 -0.97 -5.85
C SER A 168 -10.53 0.01 -6.51
N ARG A 169 -11.83 -0.27 -6.43
CA ARG A 169 -12.89 0.62 -6.94
C ARG A 169 -12.97 1.92 -6.15
N LEU A 170 -12.81 1.85 -4.84
CA LEU A 170 -12.78 3.03 -3.97
C LEU A 170 -11.64 3.97 -4.35
N ARG A 171 -10.43 3.42 -4.60
CA ARG A 171 -9.28 4.19 -5.08
C ARG A 171 -9.52 4.83 -6.44
N ALA A 172 -10.26 4.17 -7.33
CA ALA A 172 -10.59 4.74 -8.62
C ALA A 172 -11.58 5.90 -8.49
N LYS A 173 -12.58 5.79 -7.60
CA LYS A 173 -13.52 6.88 -7.28
C LYS A 173 -12.79 8.07 -6.67
N SER A 174 -12.00 7.86 -5.62
CA SER A 174 -11.36 8.95 -4.86
C SER A 174 -10.35 9.77 -5.66
N LYS A 175 -9.94 9.28 -6.84
CA LYS A 175 -9.08 10.03 -7.78
C LYS A 175 -9.87 10.92 -8.75
N LYS A 176 -11.14 10.60 -8.97
CA LYS A 176 -12.01 11.24 -9.97
C LYS A 176 -12.99 12.21 -9.31
N ASP A 177 -13.52 11.82 -8.16
CA ASP A 177 -14.50 12.58 -7.42
C ASP A 177 -14.00 12.83 -5.99
N ASP A 178 -14.39 13.95 -5.41
CA ASP A 178 -14.26 14.17 -3.97
C ASP A 178 -15.11 13.17 -3.18
N ILE A 179 -14.73 12.92 -1.92
CA ILE A 179 -15.51 12.09 -0.99
C ILE A 179 -16.22 13.00 0.02
N SER A 180 -17.43 12.62 0.43
CA SER A 180 -18.16 13.36 1.46
C SER A 180 -17.52 13.17 2.84
N GLU A 181 -17.75 14.13 3.74
CA GLU A 181 -17.31 14.03 5.13
C GLU A 181 -17.96 12.84 5.86
N GLU A 182 -19.24 12.59 5.57
CA GLU A 182 -19.97 11.44 6.10
C GLU A 182 -19.28 10.13 5.71
N PHE A 183 -18.87 10.00 4.45
CA PHE A 183 -18.19 8.81 3.96
C PHE A 183 -16.75 8.70 4.46
N TYR A 184 -16.05 9.82 4.60
CA TYR A 184 -14.75 9.89 5.28
C TYR A 184 -14.84 9.33 6.71
N ASN A 185 -15.83 9.76 7.49
CA ASN A 185 -16.06 9.28 8.85
C ASN A 185 -16.42 7.79 8.88
N TYR A 186 -17.23 7.32 7.93
CA TYR A 186 -17.50 5.91 7.75
C TYR A 186 -16.21 5.09 7.51
N LEU A 187 -15.34 5.52 6.59
CA LEU A 187 -14.08 4.83 6.31
C LEU A 187 -13.13 4.79 7.53
N LYS A 188 -13.12 5.86 8.34
CA LYS A 188 -12.40 5.89 9.63
C LYS A 188 -12.90 4.83 10.60
N ILE A 189 -14.22 4.71 10.74
CA ILE A 189 -14.85 3.70 11.60
C ILE A 189 -14.55 2.30 11.07
N PHE A 190 -14.69 2.10 9.76
CA PHE A 190 -14.41 0.82 9.10
C PHE A 190 -12.97 0.33 9.38
N LEU A 191 -11.96 1.20 9.27
CA LEU A 191 -10.57 0.85 9.59
C LEU A 191 -10.33 0.44 11.05
N LYS A 192 -11.17 0.90 11.98
CA LYS A 192 -11.11 0.54 13.40
C LYS A 192 -11.84 -0.77 13.71
N SER A 193 -12.65 -1.28 12.78
CA SER A 193 -13.39 -2.54 12.98
C SER A 193 -12.47 -3.69 13.37
N PRO A 194 -12.74 -4.43 14.47
CA PRO A 194 -11.94 -5.58 14.88
C PRO A 194 -11.83 -6.64 13.78
N ARG A 195 -12.89 -6.85 12.99
CA ARG A 195 -12.87 -7.80 11.86
C ARG A 195 -11.88 -7.39 10.77
N PHE A 196 -11.70 -6.09 10.53
CA PHE A 196 -10.69 -5.61 9.58
C PHE A 196 -9.26 -5.64 10.17
N ASN A 197 -9.12 -5.45 11.49
CA ASN A 197 -7.83 -5.37 12.18
C ASN A 197 -7.20 -6.71 12.55
N ASN A 198 -8.00 -7.75 12.78
CA ASN A 198 -7.51 -9.04 13.29
C ASN A 198 -7.03 -10.02 12.21
N HIS A 199 -6.99 -9.62 10.94
CA HIS A 199 -6.57 -10.50 9.85
C HIS A 199 -5.08 -10.35 9.47
N PHE A 200 -4.33 -11.45 9.55
CA PHE A 200 -2.88 -11.51 9.29
C PHE A 200 -2.49 -11.60 7.81
N TYR A 201 -3.45 -11.62 6.87
CA TYR A 201 -3.13 -11.84 5.45
C TYR A 201 -2.68 -10.57 4.71
N SER A 202 -1.74 -10.73 3.77
CA SER A 202 -1.12 -9.65 2.99
C SER A 202 -2.09 -8.80 2.18
N TYR A 203 -3.20 -9.37 1.70
CA TYR A 203 -4.20 -8.64 0.91
C TYR A 203 -4.99 -7.60 1.75
N TYR A 204 -5.19 -7.85 3.05
CA TYR A 204 -5.80 -6.86 3.95
C TYR A 204 -4.88 -5.67 4.22
N LYS A 205 -3.56 -5.90 4.26
CA LYS A 205 -2.56 -4.82 4.37
C LYS A 205 -2.66 -3.86 3.19
N THR A 206 -2.83 -4.36 1.97
CA THR A 206 -3.00 -3.53 0.76
C THR A 206 -4.31 -2.74 0.78
N ALA A 207 -5.42 -3.38 1.15
CA ALA A 207 -6.72 -2.73 1.32
C ALA A 207 -6.66 -1.60 2.36
N ARG A 208 -6.04 -1.89 3.52
CA ARG A 208 -5.83 -0.93 4.62
C ARG A 208 -5.01 0.27 4.17
N ASN A 209 -3.86 0.04 3.56
CA ASN A 209 -3.01 1.10 3.04
C ASN A 209 -3.73 1.96 2.00
N THR A 210 -4.63 1.36 1.21
CA THR A 210 -5.42 2.09 0.21
C THR A 210 -6.42 3.02 0.89
N ILE A 211 -7.21 2.52 1.86
CA ILE A 211 -8.18 3.36 2.59
C ILE A 211 -7.45 4.45 3.39
N GLN A 212 -6.33 4.13 4.04
CA GLN A 212 -5.51 5.10 4.77
C GLN A 212 -4.98 6.21 3.86
N LYS A 213 -4.54 5.89 2.63
CA LYS A 213 -4.12 6.90 1.66
C LYS A 213 -5.27 7.83 1.27
N ILE A 214 -6.48 7.29 1.08
CA ILE A 214 -7.66 8.08 0.73
C ILE A 214 -8.05 9.01 1.87
N LEU A 215 -8.08 8.50 3.10
CA LEU A 215 -8.33 9.32 4.29
C LEU A 215 -7.26 10.41 4.46
N HIS A 216 -6.00 10.08 4.21
CA HIS A 216 -4.92 11.04 4.26
C HIS A 216 -5.10 12.12 3.20
N THR A 217 -5.37 11.76 1.93
CA THR A 217 -5.65 12.71 0.85
C THR A 217 -6.77 13.67 1.24
N TYR A 218 -7.93 13.16 1.70
CA TYR A 218 -9.06 13.99 2.15
C TYR A 218 -8.69 14.99 3.26
N THR A 219 -7.85 14.59 4.23
CA THR A 219 -7.36 15.52 5.25
C THR A 219 -6.38 16.55 4.68
N THR A 220 -5.51 16.18 3.74
CA THR A 220 -4.58 17.13 3.09
C THR A 220 -5.28 18.19 2.26
N ASP A 221 -6.47 17.91 1.73
CA ASP A 221 -7.23 18.83 0.87
C ASP A 221 -8.12 19.79 1.68
N LYS A 222 -8.38 19.51 2.97
CA LYS A 222 -9.22 20.33 3.86
C LYS A 222 -8.51 20.96 5.06
N ASP A 223 -7.36 20.42 5.48
CA ASP A 223 -6.54 20.99 6.54
C ASP A 223 -5.30 21.64 5.95
N GLU A 224 -5.13 22.96 6.16
CA GLU A 224 -3.82 23.64 6.07
C GLU A 224 -2.78 23.04 7.05
N ASN A 225 -3.22 22.17 7.96
CA ASN A 225 -2.35 21.34 8.80
C ASN A 225 -2.07 20.00 8.12
N HIS A 226 -1.00 19.95 7.35
CA HIS A 226 -0.46 18.70 6.84
C HIS A 226 -0.21 17.71 8.00
N PRO A 227 -0.76 16.49 7.96
CA PRO A 227 -0.45 15.47 8.96
C PRO A 227 1.06 15.23 8.98
N LEU A 228 1.64 15.36 10.18
CA LEU A 228 3.07 15.26 10.43
C LEU A 228 3.68 14.03 9.74
N PHE A 229 4.46 14.25 8.67
CA PHE A 229 5.20 13.18 8.02
C PHE A 229 6.30 12.70 8.97
N LEU A 230 6.15 11.48 9.47
CA LEU A 230 7.13 10.80 10.30
C LEU A 230 7.77 9.66 9.51
N LEU A 231 9.07 9.48 9.69
CA LEU A 231 9.80 8.34 9.15
C LEU A 231 9.24 7.04 9.73
N VAL A 232 9.31 5.95 8.96
CA VAL A 232 8.80 4.64 9.37
C VAL A 232 9.53 4.19 10.63
N SER A 233 8.84 3.95 11.74
CA SER A 233 9.50 3.72 13.04
C SER A 233 10.53 2.58 12.99
N ASP A 234 11.76 2.92 13.38
CA ASP A 234 12.93 2.10 13.66
C ASP A 234 13.89 2.93 14.53
N PRO A 235 14.97 2.38 15.12
CA PRO A 235 15.79 3.15 16.06
C PRO A 235 16.50 4.37 15.46
N PHE A 236 16.66 4.44 14.13
CA PHE A 236 17.17 5.62 13.44
C PHE A 236 16.05 6.65 13.23
N ALA A 237 14.89 6.22 12.73
CA ALA A 237 13.71 7.05 12.54
C ALA A 237 13.20 7.64 13.85
N ASP A 238 13.26 6.91 14.97
CA ASP A 238 12.82 7.40 16.28
C ASP A 238 13.61 8.65 16.71
N TYR A 239 14.90 8.73 16.36
CA TYR A 239 15.73 9.91 16.60
C TYR A 239 15.26 11.12 15.78
N ILE A 240 15.00 10.90 14.48
CA ILE A 240 14.56 11.97 13.57
C ILE A 240 13.13 12.41 13.93
N ASN A 241 12.24 11.47 14.19
CA ASN A 241 10.86 11.73 14.57
C ASN A 241 10.77 12.50 15.90
N LYS A 242 11.68 12.22 16.85
CA LYS A 242 11.78 13.02 18.09
C LYS A 242 12.22 14.46 17.81
N PHE A 243 13.18 14.65 16.90
CA PHE A 243 13.58 15.99 16.46
C PHE A 243 12.40 16.75 15.82
N LEU A 244 11.69 16.13 14.87
CA LEU A 244 10.56 16.75 14.17
C LEU A 244 9.47 17.19 15.15
N LYS A 245 9.10 16.32 16.09
CA LYS A 245 8.08 16.62 17.13
C LYS A 245 8.46 17.79 18.04
N ASN A 246 9.76 18.08 18.17
CA ASN A 246 10.28 19.15 19.02
C ASN A 246 10.69 20.40 18.23
N SER A 247 10.54 20.40 16.90
CA SER A 247 10.83 21.54 16.05
C SER A 247 9.65 22.51 16.06
N ASN A 248 9.89 23.79 15.75
CA ASN A 248 8.78 24.73 15.56
C ASN A 248 7.95 24.34 14.32
N GLN A 249 6.70 24.79 14.25
CA GLN A 249 5.74 24.36 13.22
C GLN A 249 6.28 24.60 11.79
N LYS A 250 6.88 25.77 11.53
CA LYS A 250 7.42 26.13 10.21
C LYS A 250 8.54 25.20 9.76
N GLU A 251 9.51 24.93 10.65
CA GLU A 251 10.60 23.98 10.37
C GLU A 251 10.08 22.55 10.24
N GLN A 252 9.15 22.16 11.10
CA GLN A 252 8.54 20.84 11.10
C GLN A 252 7.86 20.57 9.75
N ASP A 253 7.02 21.47 9.27
CA ASP A 253 6.31 21.36 8.00
C ASP A 253 7.29 21.29 6.82
N ALA A 254 8.31 22.17 6.83
CA ALA A 254 9.36 22.16 5.83
C ALA A 254 10.11 20.82 5.79
N TYR A 255 10.58 20.30 6.94
CA TYR A 255 11.25 19.01 7.00
C TYR A 255 10.34 17.85 6.56
N CYS A 256 9.06 17.88 6.93
CA CYS A 256 8.10 16.86 6.53
C CYS A 256 7.96 16.80 5.01
N ILE A 257 7.86 17.95 4.34
CA ILE A 257 7.78 17.99 2.87
C ILE A 257 9.10 17.52 2.26
N ILE A 258 10.24 17.95 2.79
CA ILE A 258 11.56 17.51 2.33
C ILE A 258 11.68 15.98 2.41
N PHE A 259 11.32 15.37 3.55
CA PHE A 259 11.44 13.93 3.74
C PHE A 259 10.45 13.12 2.90
N LYS A 260 9.24 13.65 2.65
CA LYS A 260 8.28 13.05 1.70
C LYS A 260 8.82 13.06 0.26
N THR A 261 9.45 14.17 -0.14
CA THR A 261 10.14 14.26 -1.43
C THR A 261 11.30 13.28 -1.50
N PHE A 262 12.08 13.14 -0.43
CA PHE A 262 13.21 12.20 -0.36
C PHE A 262 12.77 10.73 -0.39
N GLU A 263 11.65 10.38 0.26
CA GLU A 263 11.10 9.01 0.22
C GLU A 263 10.70 8.60 -1.19
N THR A 264 10.14 9.55 -1.97
CA THR A 264 9.56 9.29 -3.29
C THR A 264 10.55 9.49 -4.45
N ASN A 265 11.70 10.12 -4.20
CA ASN A 265 12.71 10.36 -5.22
C ASN A 265 13.35 9.04 -5.68
N LYS A 266 13.19 8.72 -6.97
CA LYS A 266 13.81 7.56 -7.64
C LYS A 266 15.03 7.93 -8.48
N GLU A 267 15.36 9.21 -8.61
CA GLU A 267 16.55 9.67 -9.31
C GLU A 267 17.75 9.58 -8.36
N PHE A 268 18.48 8.47 -8.43
CA PHE A 268 19.48 8.10 -7.43
C PHE A 268 20.83 8.84 -7.53
N TYR A 269 21.04 9.71 -8.52
CA TYR A 269 22.39 10.26 -8.79
C TYR A 269 22.45 11.73 -9.26
N ASN A 270 21.39 12.54 -9.11
CA ASN A 270 21.44 13.97 -9.44
C ASN A 270 21.19 14.87 -8.22
N PRO A 271 22.26 15.30 -7.51
CA PRO A 271 22.16 16.20 -6.35
C PRO A 271 21.43 17.52 -6.65
N PHE A 272 21.67 18.12 -7.81
CA PHE A 272 21.13 19.43 -8.17
C PHE A 272 19.63 19.38 -8.42
N LYS A 273 19.15 18.41 -9.20
CA LYS A 273 17.71 18.21 -9.41
C LYS A 273 16.99 17.97 -8.09
N LEU A 274 17.57 17.15 -7.22
CA LEU A 274 17.00 16.91 -5.89
C LEU A 274 16.93 18.21 -5.08
N LEU A 275 18.00 19.02 -5.08
CA LEU A 275 18.04 20.28 -4.36
C LEU A 275 16.94 21.25 -4.84
N VAL A 276 16.76 21.40 -6.15
CA VAL A 276 15.71 22.25 -6.74
C VAL A 276 14.31 21.89 -6.24
N LEU A 277 14.02 20.60 -6.04
CA LEU A 277 12.71 20.15 -5.54
C LEU A 277 12.45 20.57 -4.08
N VAL A 278 13.50 20.85 -3.31
CA VAL A 278 13.40 21.11 -1.87
C VAL A 278 13.92 22.48 -1.43
N GLU A 279 14.53 23.25 -2.33
CA GLU A 279 15.24 24.50 -2.01
C GLU A 279 14.35 25.49 -1.26
N LYS A 280 13.13 25.73 -1.73
CA LYS A 280 12.19 26.64 -1.06
C LYS A 280 11.89 26.26 0.39
N TYR A 281 11.94 24.96 0.73
CA TYR A 281 11.72 24.48 2.10
C TYR A 281 13.01 24.54 2.94
N ILE A 282 14.17 24.37 2.30
CA ILE A 282 15.46 24.62 2.93
C ILE A 282 15.58 26.09 3.32
N ASP A 283 15.10 27.01 2.47
CA ASP A 283 15.10 28.44 2.76
C ASP A 283 14.23 28.81 3.96
N ILE A 284 13.08 28.14 4.16
CA ILE A 284 12.23 28.29 5.35
C ILE A 284 12.96 27.87 6.63
N ILE A 285 13.76 26.80 6.58
CA ILE A 285 14.55 26.30 7.71
C ILE A 285 15.81 27.16 7.95
N GLY A 286 16.33 27.77 6.88
CA GLY A 286 17.65 28.37 6.82
C GLY A 286 18.72 27.35 6.39
N LYS A 287 19.50 27.70 5.35
CA LYS A 287 20.50 26.82 4.73
C LYS A 287 21.50 26.22 5.73
N ASP A 288 22.01 27.04 6.66
CA ASP A 288 22.99 26.57 7.66
C ASP A 288 22.38 25.64 8.71
N THR A 289 21.17 25.96 9.18
CA THR A 289 20.40 25.12 10.11
C THR A 289 20.12 23.76 9.47
N TYR A 290 19.62 23.76 8.24
CA TYR A 290 19.36 22.56 7.47
C TYR A 290 20.62 21.71 7.30
N LYS A 291 21.71 22.31 6.81
CA LYS A 291 23.02 21.67 6.60
C LYS A 291 23.54 21.02 7.87
N LYS A 292 23.55 21.74 9.00
CA LYS A 292 23.99 21.23 10.30
C LYS A 292 23.15 20.03 10.73
N GLN A 293 21.83 20.12 10.57
CA GLN A 293 20.93 19.09 11.05
C GLN A 293 20.93 17.83 10.18
N VAL A 294 21.00 17.96 8.86
CA VAL A 294 21.16 16.81 7.95
C VAL A 294 22.49 16.08 8.21
N ILE A 295 23.57 16.82 8.46
CA ILE A 295 24.85 16.21 8.90
C ILE A 295 24.67 15.45 10.21
N ASN A 296 23.91 15.97 11.18
CA ASN A 296 23.63 15.25 12.43
C ASN A 296 22.86 13.94 12.18
N PHE A 297 21.90 13.93 11.25
CA PHE A 297 21.20 12.71 10.87
C PHE A 297 22.13 11.69 10.21
N ILE A 298 22.98 12.12 9.28
CA ILE A 298 23.99 11.26 8.63
C ILE A 298 24.98 10.71 9.68
N LYS A 299 25.43 11.55 10.62
CA LYS A 299 26.26 11.14 11.76
C LYS A 299 25.55 10.07 12.58
N LYS A 300 24.26 10.25 12.90
CA LYS A 300 23.46 9.26 13.64
C LYS A 300 23.37 7.92 12.92
N ALA A 301 23.16 7.92 11.60
CA ALA A 301 23.19 6.71 10.79
C ALA A 301 24.58 6.03 10.83
N SER A 302 25.66 6.81 10.75
CA SER A 302 27.03 6.28 10.78
C SER A 302 27.37 5.53 12.09
N ILE A 303 26.75 5.92 13.21
CA ILE A 303 26.94 5.31 14.54
C ILE A 303 25.80 4.38 14.98
N PHE A 304 24.75 4.23 14.16
CA PHE A 304 23.61 3.35 14.44
C PHE A 304 24.10 1.95 14.85
N LYS A 305 23.48 1.26 15.80
CA LYS A 305 23.80 -0.16 16.04
C LYS A 305 22.48 -0.94 16.04
N PRO A 306 22.29 -1.93 15.15
CA PRO A 306 21.09 -2.74 15.15
C PRO A 306 20.88 -3.36 16.53
N LYS A 307 19.69 -3.20 17.10
CA LYS A 307 19.32 -3.94 18.30
C LYS A 307 19.08 -5.39 17.89
N MET A 308 19.87 -6.31 18.42
CA MET A 308 19.65 -7.74 18.25
C MET A 308 18.82 -8.24 19.42
N SER A 309 17.64 -8.80 19.13
CA SER A 309 16.85 -9.51 20.12
C SER A 309 17.06 -11.01 19.95
N ASN A 310 17.23 -11.71 21.06
CA ASN A 310 17.37 -13.17 21.12
C ASN A 310 16.03 -13.87 20.88
N LEU A 311 15.31 -13.50 19.82
CA LEU A 311 14.17 -14.29 19.37
C LEU A 311 14.72 -15.48 18.59
N ARG A 312 14.81 -16.61 19.28
CA ARG A 312 15.16 -17.91 18.71
C ARG A 312 14.01 -18.34 17.77
N VAL A 313 14.06 -17.92 16.51
CA VAL A 313 13.14 -18.46 15.49
C VAL A 313 13.67 -19.83 15.09
N GLU A 314 13.25 -20.88 15.79
CA GLU A 314 13.55 -22.26 15.39
C GLU A 314 12.75 -22.57 14.13
N LYS A 315 13.40 -22.51 12.97
CA LYS A 315 12.85 -23.10 11.76
C LYS A 315 13.28 -24.56 11.74
N VAL A 316 12.39 -25.46 12.10
CA VAL A 316 12.60 -26.90 11.90
C VAL A 316 12.38 -27.19 10.42
N THR A 317 13.45 -27.22 9.64
CA THR A 317 13.43 -27.78 8.29
C THR A 317 13.76 -29.27 8.38
N TYR A 318 12.88 -30.11 7.83
CA TYR A 318 12.86 -31.56 8.01
C TYR A 318 14.16 -32.32 7.63
N ASN A 319 15.21 -31.67 7.12
CA ASN A 319 16.45 -32.34 6.70
C ASN A 319 17.76 -31.55 6.97
N THR A 320 17.75 -30.39 7.64
CA THR A 320 18.95 -29.51 7.71
C THR A 320 19.33 -28.96 9.09
N GLY A 321 18.73 -29.49 10.16
CA GLY A 321 19.05 -29.06 11.53
C GLY A 321 18.42 -27.71 11.92
N ARG A 322 18.70 -27.26 13.16
CA ARG A 322 18.11 -26.04 13.74
C ARG A 322 18.81 -24.80 13.21
N GLU A 323 18.10 -23.96 12.45
CA GLU A 323 18.60 -22.64 12.06
C GLU A 323 18.27 -21.61 13.15
N ILE A 324 19.29 -20.99 13.77
CA ILE A 324 19.11 -19.88 14.72
C ILE A 324 19.13 -18.57 13.94
N ARG A 325 18.00 -17.88 13.86
CA ARG A 325 17.91 -16.54 13.27
C ARG A 325 17.75 -15.48 14.36
N TYR A 326 18.57 -14.43 14.30
CA TYR A 326 18.44 -13.27 15.18
C TYR A 326 17.43 -12.28 14.61
N ASN A 327 16.50 -11.80 15.43
CA ASN A 327 15.65 -10.68 15.05
C ASN A 327 16.42 -9.36 15.25
N CYS A 328 16.93 -8.83 14.14
CA CYS A 328 17.73 -7.60 14.11
C CYS A 328 16.86 -6.41 13.71
N GLN A 329 16.82 -5.38 14.55
CA GLN A 329 16.15 -4.11 14.23
C GLN A 329 17.07 -3.22 13.40
N TYR A 330 17.08 -3.47 12.09
CA TYR A 330 17.79 -2.67 11.11
C TYR A 330 17.09 -1.35 10.77
N ILE A 331 17.80 -0.44 10.10
CA ILE A 331 17.19 0.70 9.42
C ILE A 331 16.32 0.16 8.29
N LYS A 332 15.05 0.56 8.27
CA LYS A 332 14.08 0.13 7.25
C LYS A 332 14.44 0.69 5.88
N LYS A 333 14.03 -0.03 4.83
CA LYS A 333 14.36 0.31 3.44
C LYS A 333 13.86 1.71 3.04
N GLU A 334 12.70 2.12 3.56
CA GLU A 334 12.10 3.43 3.32
C GLU A 334 13.01 4.54 3.89
N ASN A 335 13.50 4.36 5.11
CA ASN A 335 14.41 5.30 5.77
C ASN A 335 15.81 5.29 5.15
N ILE A 336 16.27 4.15 4.61
CA ILE A 336 17.50 4.09 3.80
C ILE A 336 17.35 4.95 2.54
N SER A 337 16.17 4.97 1.90
CA SER A 337 15.91 5.85 0.75
C SER A 337 16.01 7.33 1.13
N ILE A 338 15.38 7.71 2.24
CA ILE A 338 15.45 9.09 2.75
C ILE A 338 16.90 9.48 3.08
N LEU A 339 17.67 8.59 3.72
CA LEU A 339 19.07 8.83 4.06
C LEU A 339 19.96 8.99 2.82
N LYS A 340 19.68 8.27 1.72
CA LYS A 340 20.37 8.49 0.45
C LYS A 340 20.17 9.90 -0.09
N SER A 341 18.93 10.37 -0.11
CA SER A 341 18.60 11.72 -0.55
C SER A 341 19.20 12.79 0.37
N MET A 342 19.27 12.54 1.69
CA MET A 342 20.01 13.40 2.61
C MET A 342 21.48 13.54 2.21
N ILE A 343 22.16 12.44 1.87
CA ILE A 343 23.57 12.44 1.43
C ILE A 343 23.77 13.22 0.12
N LEU A 344 22.86 13.05 -0.84
CA LEU A 344 22.93 13.82 -2.10
C LEU A 344 22.67 15.31 -1.85
N SER A 345 21.67 15.64 -1.03
CA SER A 345 21.32 17.03 -0.73
C SER A 345 22.46 17.78 -0.04
N ILE A 346 23.22 17.14 0.84
CA ILE A 346 24.33 17.78 1.56
C ILE A 346 25.58 17.98 0.68
N ALA A 347 25.70 17.19 -0.39
CA ALA A 347 26.84 17.22 -1.30
C ALA A 347 26.92 18.56 -2.07
N THR A 348 25.79 19.21 -2.34
CA THR A 348 25.71 20.50 -3.04
C THR A 348 26.26 21.68 -2.22
N PHE A 349 26.43 21.52 -0.91
CA PHE A 349 26.79 22.60 0.03
C PHE A 349 28.27 22.56 0.49
N ASN A 350 29.16 21.92 -0.28
CA ASN A 350 30.62 21.80 -0.03
C ASN A 350 30.96 21.39 1.43
N ASN A 351 30.27 20.38 1.95
CA ASN A 351 30.37 19.93 3.35
C ASN A 351 31.46 18.88 3.63
N LYS A 352 32.47 18.82 2.78
CA LYS A 352 33.46 17.73 2.76
C LYS A 352 34.11 17.43 4.12
N LYS A 353 34.42 18.45 4.94
CA LYS A 353 35.05 18.24 6.27
C LYS A 353 34.16 17.44 7.22
N ASN A 354 32.85 17.69 7.21
CA ASN A 354 31.92 17.08 8.15
C ASN A 354 31.26 15.81 7.59
N ALA A 355 31.05 15.73 6.28
CA ALA A 355 30.34 14.61 5.66
C ALA A 355 31.24 13.38 5.45
N ILE A 356 32.46 13.56 4.92
CA ILE A 356 33.33 12.47 4.47
C ILE A 356 33.55 11.38 5.54
N PRO A 357 33.91 11.70 6.81
CA PRO A 357 34.15 10.66 7.82
C PRO A 357 32.92 9.78 8.08
N HIS A 358 31.72 10.38 8.00
CA HIS A 358 30.47 9.65 8.19
C HIS A 358 30.11 8.80 6.98
N LEU A 359 30.38 9.28 5.76
CA LEU A 359 30.18 8.51 4.53
C LEU A 359 31.08 7.27 4.49
N LEU A 360 32.37 7.40 4.81
CA LEU A 360 33.29 6.27 4.88
C LEU A 360 32.80 5.20 5.86
N LYS A 361 32.36 5.62 7.06
CA LYS A 361 31.81 4.71 8.06
C LYS A 361 30.50 4.04 7.60
N ILE A 362 29.62 4.77 6.93
CA ILE A 362 28.39 4.22 6.34
C ILE A 362 28.73 3.21 5.23
N THR A 363 29.71 3.50 4.37
CA THR A 363 30.19 2.58 3.33
C THR A 363 30.66 1.27 3.93
N THR A 364 31.64 1.29 4.84
CA THR A 364 32.20 0.08 5.45
C THR A 364 31.13 -0.79 6.09
N ARG A 365 30.17 -0.17 6.77
CA ARG A 365 29.07 -0.87 7.44
C ARG A 365 28.01 -1.39 6.49
N SER A 366 27.74 -0.67 5.41
CA SER A 366 26.78 -1.05 4.38
C SER A 366 27.16 -2.32 3.65
N PHE A 367 28.47 -2.61 3.51
CA PHE A 367 29.02 -3.81 2.90
C PHE A 367 29.43 -4.90 3.90
N SER A 368 29.22 -4.69 5.20
CA SER A 368 29.55 -5.67 6.22
C SER A 368 28.55 -6.84 6.21
N ASN A 369 29.08 -8.07 6.29
CA ASN A 369 28.28 -9.28 6.46
C ASN A 369 27.89 -9.54 7.92
N ALA A 370 28.47 -8.81 8.87
CA ALA A 370 28.16 -8.97 10.29
C ALA A 370 26.81 -8.31 10.62
N ASN A 371 25.86 -9.10 11.12
CA ASN A 371 24.52 -8.62 11.52
C ASN A 371 24.57 -7.45 12.52
N ALA A 372 25.55 -7.44 13.42
CA ALA A 372 25.75 -6.38 14.40
C ALA A 372 26.27 -5.05 13.79
N LEU A 373 26.81 -5.08 12.58
CA LEU A 373 27.41 -3.91 11.92
C LEU A 373 26.58 -3.39 10.75
N ARG A 374 25.90 -4.28 10.02
CA ARG A 374 25.08 -3.96 8.85
C ARG A 374 23.96 -2.99 9.20
N LEU A 375 23.70 -2.01 8.33
CA LEU A 375 22.67 -1.00 8.57
C LEU A 375 21.25 -1.50 8.25
N GLY A 376 21.10 -2.35 7.24
CA GLY A 376 19.84 -2.99 6.88
C GLY A 376 19.86 -3.77 5.59
N GLU A 377 18.71 -4.31 5.18
CA GLU A 377 18.60 -5.20 4.02
C GLU A 377 19.10 -4.53 2.73
N THR A 378 18.72 -3.27 2.51
CA THR A 378 19.11 -2.49 1.32
C THR A 378 20.35 -1.62 1.53
N SER A 379 21.11 -1.80 2.63
CA SER A 379 22.23 -0.91 2.98
C SER A 379 23.34 -0.86 1.95
N GLN A 380 23.62 -1.95 1.22
CA GLN A 380 24.65 -1.93 0.17
C GLN A 380 24.40 -0.82 -0.85
N SER A 381 23.14 -0.59 -1.23
CA SER A 381 22.77 0.48 -2.16
C SER A 381 23.02 1.89 -1.59
N LEU A 382 23.01 2.05 -0.27
CA LEU A 382 23.42 3.29 0.41
C LEU A 382 24.95 3.43 0.41
N GLY A 383 25.68 2.33 0.64
CA GLY A 383 27.14 2.29 0.52
C GLY A 383 27.64 2.68 -0.87
N LYS A 384 27.02 2.14 -1.92
CA LYS A 384 27.29 2.51 -3.33
C LYS A 384 27.14 4.02 -3.55
N LEU A 385 26.04 4.60 -3.07
CA LEU A 385 25.81 6.04 -3.16
C LEU A 385 26.84 6.87 -2.39
N CYS A 386 27.30 6.41 -1.23
CA CYS A 386 28.37 7.07 -0.48
C CYS A 386 29.67 7.11 -1.30
N ILE A 387 30.03 5.99 -1.95
CA ILE A 387 31.20 5.91 -2.84
C ILE A 387 31.03 6.85 -4.03
N TYR A 388 29.87 6.84 -4.69
CA TYR A 388 29.56 7.78 -5.76
C TYR A 388 29.73 9.25 -5.31
N THR A 389 29.17 9.60 -4.16
CA THR A 389 29.24 10.97 -3.63
C THR A 389 30.68 11.38 -3.36
N LEU A 390 31.50 10.48 -2.81
CA LEU A 390 32.93 10.72 -2.60
C LEU A 390 33.70 10.88 -3.92
N ALA A 391 33.38 10.07 -4.93
CA ALA A 391 34.08 10.09 -6.23
C ALA A 391 33.79 11.36 -7.04
N PHE A 392 32.54 11.82 -7.04
CA PHE A 392 32.07 12.85 -7.98
C PHE A 392 31.74 14.20 -7.34
N GLN A 393 31.49 14.28 -6.02
CA GLN A 393 30.95 15.51 -5.39
C GLN A 393 31.89 16.19 -4.38
N TYR A 394 32.99 15.55 -3.97
CA TYR A 394 33.91 16.10 -2.96
C TYR A 394 35.34 16.31 -3.48
N ASP A 395 35.47 16.53 -4.78
CA ASP A 395 36.73 16.84 -5.47
C ASP A 395 37.85 15.85 -5.10
N GLN A 396 39.10 16.32 -5.15
CA GLN A 396 40.28 15.50 -4.85
C GLN A 396 40.24 14.85 -3.45
N LYS A 397 39.72 15.54 -2.44
CA LYS A 397 39.64 15.00 -1.08
C LYS A 397 38.79 13.74 -1.00
N GLY A 398 37.66 13.71 -1.72
CA GLY A 398 36.84 12.51 -1.80
C GLY A 398 37.55 11.36 -2.52
N LYS A 399 38.28 11.67 -3.60
CA LYS A 399 39.08 10.70 -4.37
C LYS A 399 40.22 10.10 -3.54
N ASP A 400 40.95 10.91 -2.78
CA ASP A 400 42.05 10.46 -1.92
C ASP A 400 41.56 9.49 -0.84
N GLU A 401 40.40 9.79 -0.25
CA GLU A 401 39.76 8.94 0.75
C GLU A 401 39.26 7.61 0.17
N LEU A 402 38.81 7.60 -1.08
CA LEU A 402 38.47 6.37 -1.79
C LEU A 402 39.71 5.52 -2.12
N LYS A 403 40.81 6.15 -2.56
CA LYS A 403 42.10 5.46 -2.78
C LYS A 403 42.57 4.77 -1.49
N ARG A 404 42.54 5.51 -0.37
CA ARG A 404 42.87 4.97 0.95
C ARG A 404 41.95 3.82 1.35
N LEU A 405 40.63 4.00 1.21
CA LEU A 405 39.65 2.96 1.53
C LEU A 405 39.86 1.70 0.68
N TYR A 406 40.20 1.85 -0.61
CA TYR A 406 40.49 0.72 -1.50
C TYR A 406 41.70 -0.09 -1.02
N GLN A 407 42.76 0.58 -0.58
CA GLN A 407 43.96 -0.06 -0.06
C GLN A 407 43.71 -0.77 1.28
N GLU A 408 42.97 -0.13 2.18
CA GLU A 408 42.77 -0.61 3.56
C GLU A 408 41.66 -1.68 3.70
N THR A 409 40.63 -1.65 2.84
CA THR A 409 39.45 -2.49 3.04
C THR A 409 39.65 -3.95 2.61
N THR A 410 39.09 -4.87 3.38
CA THR A 410 39.00 -6.31 3.01
C THR A 410 37.71 -6.65 2.27
N TYR A 411 36.74 -5.73 2.22
CA TYR A 411 35.43 -5.97 1.59
C TYR A 411 35.51 -5.90 0.07
N LYS A 412 35.46 -7.05 -0.60
CA LYS A 412 35.45 -7.17 -2.09
C LYS A 412 34.38 -6.30 -2.76
N GLY A 413 33.21 -6.16 -2.13
CA GLY A 413 32.13 -5.32 -2.66
C GLY A 413 32.47 -3.82 -2.72
N ILE A 414 33.23 -3.31 -1.74
CA ILE A 414 33.71 -1.92 -1.76
C ILE A 414 34.75 -1.75 -2.87
N LYS A 415 35.72 -2.66 -2.97
CA LYS A 415 36.75 -2.62 -4.01
C LYS A 415 36.15 -2.62 -5.41
N LYS A 416 35.18 -3.51 -5.65
CA LYS A 416 34.46 -3.59 -6.94
C LYS A 416 33.80 -2.26 -7.29
N GLU A 417 33.08 -1.65 -6.35
CA GLU A 417 32.37 -0.40 -6.62
C GLU A 417 33.32 0.79 -6.84
N ILE A 418 34.45 0.85 -6.11
CA ILE A 418 35.46 1.89 -6.32
C ILE A 418 36.08 1.76 -7.72
N LEU A 419 36.37 0.54 -8.17
CA LEU A 419 36.88 0.30 -9.53
C LEU A 419 35.86 0.68 -10.61
N GLU A 420 34.58 0.38 -10.38
CA GLU A 420 33.49 0.77 -11.29
C GLU A 420 33.43 2.30 -11.48
N TYR A 421 33.45 3.06 -10.37
CA TYR A 421 33.46 4.53 -10.45
C TYR A 421 34.82 5.11 -10.89
N SER A 422 35.93 4.40 -10.66
CA SER A 422 37.25 4.74 -11.21
C SER A 422 37.22 4.76 -12.73
N LYS A 423 36.66 3.69 -13.32
CA LYS A 423 36.52 3.56 -14.77
C LYS A 423 35.61 4.65 -15.36
N MET A 424 34.48 4.93 -14.70
CA MET A 424 33.61 6.04 -15.12
C MET A 424 34.32 7.40 -15.11
N LEU A 425 35.19 7.65 -14.12
CA LEU A 425 35.98 8.89 -14.06
C LEU A 425 37.04 8.96 -15.15
N GLU A 426 37.67 7.83 -15.48
CA GLU A 426 38.61 7.73 -16.60
C GLU A 426 37.92 7.99 -17.94
N GLU A 427 36.75 7.39 -18.17
CA GLU A 427 35.95 7.60 -19.38
C GLU A 427 35.50 9.07 -19.55
N HIS A 428 35.19 9.78 -18.45
CA HIS A 428 34.72 11.16 -18.51
C HIS A 428 35.84 12.22 -18.50
N ASN A 429 36.94 11.99 -17.78
CA ASN A 429 37.96 13.00 -17.49
C ASN A 429 39.38 12.59 -17.92
N GLY A 430 39.57 11.40 -18.50
CA GLY A 430 40.88 10.87 -18.90
C GLY A 430 41.76 10.39 -17.73
N VAL A 431 41.31 10.49 -16.48
CA VAL A 431 42.06 10.09 -15.28
C VAL A 431 41.14 9.38 -14.29
N GLY A 432 41.47 8.11 -13.98
CA GLY A 432 40.76 7.28 -13.00
C GLY A 432 41.10 7.58 -11.53
N LEU A 433 40.45 6.86 -10.61
CA LEU A 433 40.73 6.88 -9.17
C LEU A 433 41.86 5.94 -8.76
N ILE A 434 41.93 4.74 -9.34
CA ILE A 434 42.86 3.66 -8.99
C ILE A 434 43.74 3.36 -10.19
#